data_AF-A0AAU4N681-F1
#
_entry.id   AF-A0AAU4N681-F1
#
_cell.length_a   1.000
_cell.length_b   1.000
_cell.length_c   1.000
_cell.angle_alpha   90.00
_cell.angle_beta   90.00
_cell.angle_gamma   90.00
#
_symmetry.space_group_name_H-M   'P 1'
#
loop_
_entity.id
_entity.type
_entity.pdbx_description
1 polymer ?
#
loop_
_entity_poly.entity_id
_entity_poly.type
_entity_poly.pdbx_seq_one_letter_code
_entity_poly.pdbx_strand_id
1 'polypeptide(L)'
;MNDHGTDDAAPQRPQDELRRNAAEQGARERERTEQEAVVAAAEAAAPTSSEGSDTLRRALARTGVLDVFGDQDETVVGAVAEASPDAAAVVAGWIDTAFEAGRARRPHSPA
;
A
#
# COMPACT_ATOMS: atom_id res chain seq x y z
N MET A 1 11.79 -60.74 48.88
CA MET A 1 11.84 -61.23 47.48
C MET A 1 11.53 -60.02 46.60
N ASN A 2 12.54 -59.68 45.80
CA ASN A 2 12.70 -58.60 44.81
C ASN A 2 11.42 -58.28 44.01
N ASP A 3 11.01 -57.02 43.79
CA ASP A 3 11.57 -55.95 42.93
C ASP A 3 10.75 -55.84 41.61
N HIS A 4 10.71 -54.63 41.03
CA HIS A 4 10.17 -54.22 39.71
C HIS A 4 8.71 -53.72 39.70
N GLY A 5 8.37 -52.53 39.21
CA GLY A 5 9.15 -51.53 38.50
C GLY A 5 8.66 -50.12 38.86
N THR A 6 9.60 -49.28 39.25
CA THR A 6 9.46 -47.83 39.11
C THR A 6 9.43 -47.55 37.61
N ASP A 7 8.25 -47.23 37.11
CA ASP A 7 8.05 -46.84 35.71
C ASP A 7 8.92 -45.61 35.45
N ASP A 8 9.85 -45.80 34.52
CA ASP A 8 10.99 -44.98 34.20
C ASP A 8 10.53 -43.73 33.45
N ALA A 9 10.01 -42.74 34.19
CA ALA A 9 9.65 -41.44 33.63
C ALA A 9 10.91 -40.55 33.45
N ALA A 10 11.80 -40.95 32.54
CA ALA A 10 12.88 -40.11 32.03
C ALA A 10 12.59 -39.65 30.58
N PRO A 11 13.28 -38.61 30.09
CA PRO A 11 12.82 -37.23 29.97
C PRO A 11 12.02 -36.98 28.67
N GLN A 12 10.69 -36.78 28.75
CA GLN A 12 9.88 -36.36 27.59
C GLN A 12 9.96 -34.84 27.31
N ARG A 13 10.36 -34.04 28.31
CA ARG A 13 10.44 -32.56 28.23
C ARG A 13 11.29 -32.01 27.08
N PRO A 14 12.47 -32.57 26.74
CA PRO A 14 13.32 -32.02 25.68
C PRO A 14 12.68 -32.14 24.29
N GLN A 15 11.91 -33.22 24.05
CA GLN A 15 11.25 -33.45 22.76
C GLN A 15 10.04 -32.55 22.57
N ASP A 16 9.30 -32.27 23.64
CA ASP A 16 8.16 -31.36 23.59
C ASP A 16 8.58 -29.89 23.41
N GLU A 17 9.71 -29.48 24.01
CA GLU A 17 10.32 -28.17 23.75
C GLU A 17 10.82 -28.05 22.31
N LEU A 18 11.44 -29.10 21.75
CA LEU A 18 11.84 -29.14 20.34
C LEU A 18 10.64 -28.99 19.39
N ARG A 19 9.54 -29.70 19.65
CA ARG A 19 8.30 -29.58 18.85
C ARG A 19 7.68 -28.20 18.96
N ARG A 20 7.68 -27.61 20.17
CA ARG A 20 7.17 -26.26 20.40
C ARG A 20 8.00 -25.22 19.66
N ASN A 21 9.33 -25.30 19.76
CA ASN A 21 10.24 -24.40 19.05
C ASN A 21 10.10 -24.52 17.53
N ALA A 22 9.96 -25.73 16.99
CA ALA A 22 9.72 -25.94 15.56
C ALA A 22 8.37 -25.36 15.10
N ALA A 23 7.31 -25.50 15.92
CA ALA A 23 6.00 -24.91 15.63
C ALA A 23 6.05 -23.37 15.68
N GLU A 24 6.75 -22.79 16.65
CA GLU A 24 6.94 -21.34 16.75
C GLU A 24 7.80 -20.80 15.60
N GLN A 25 8.85 -21.52 15.18
CA GLN A 25 9.64 -21.17 14.00
C GLN A 25 8.80 -21.21 12.72
N GLY A 26 8.01 -22.27 12.52
CA GLY A 26 7.11 -22.36 11.37
C GLY A 26 6.03 -21.29 11.37
N ALA A 27 5.54 -20.85 12.53
CA ALA A 27 4.60 -19.73 12.64
C ALA A 27 5.26 -18.40 12.26
N ARG A 28 6.48 -18.14 12.75
CA ARG A 28 7.25 -16.93 12.41
C ARG A 28 7.63 -16.86 10.93
N GLU A 29 7.96 -17.99 10.33
CA GLU A 29 8.26 -18.07 8.89
C GLU A 29 7.02 -17.80 8.04
N ARG A 30 5.84 -18.28 8.44
CA ARG A 30 4.57 -17.96 7.77
C ARG A 30 4.24 -16.49 7.88
N GLU A 31 4.35 -15.91 9.07
CA GLU A 31 4.11 -14.47 9.28
C GLU A 31 5.07 -13.61 8.43
N ARG A 32 6.34 -14.02 8.34
CA ARG A 32 7.31 -13.36 7.46
C ARG A 32 6.92 -13.46 5.99
N THR A 33 6.52 -14.65 5.53
CA THR A 33 6.10 -14.88 4.15
C THR A 33 4.85 -14.06 3.81
N GLU A 34 3.91 -13.94 4.74
CA GLU A 34 2.72 -13.10 4.61
C GLU A 34 3.09 -11.61 4.56
N GLN A 35 4.01 -11.14 5.40
CA GLN A 35 4.52 -9.76 5.32
C GLN A 35 5.22 -9.48 3.99
N GLU A 36 6.08 -10.39 3.52
CA GLU A 36 6.76 -10.25 2.22
C GLU A 36 5.74 -10.20 1.07
N ALA A 37 4.67 -11.00 1.13
CA ALA A 37 3.58 -10.95 0.15
C ALA A 37 2.79 -9.63 0.19
N VAL A 38 2.54 -9.08 1.38
CA VAL A 38 1.86 -7.77 1.54
C VAL A 38 2.72 -6.64 0.98
N VAL A 39 4.03 -6.65 1.25
CA VAL A 39 4.96 -5.65 0.70
C VAL A 39 5.01 -5.76 -0.82
N ALA A 40 5.16 -6.97 -1.37
CA ALA A 40 5.18 -7.18 -2.81
C ALA A 40 3.87 -6.75 -3.49
N ALA A 41 2.73 -7.00 -2.84
CA ALA A 41 1.43 -6.53 -3.33
C ALA A 41 1.30 -5.00 -3.28
N ALA A 42 1.83 -4.35 -2.25
CA ALA A 42 1.85 -2.90 -2.15
C ALA A 42 2.76 -2.26 -3.21
N GLU A 43 3.94 -2.84 -3.46
CA GLU A 43 4.85 -2.42 -4.53
C GLU A 43 4.23 -2.62 -5.93
N ALA A 44 3.50 -3.72 -6.14
CA ALA A 44 2.80 -3.98 -7.40
C ALA A 44 1.57 -3.08 -7.61
N ALA A 45 0.98 -2.55 -6.54
CA ALA A 45 -0.14 -1.61 -6.59
C ALA A 45 0.30 -0.14 -6.69
N ALA A 46 1.60 0.14 -6.60
CA ALA A 46 2.12 1.49 -6.74
C ALA A 46 1.89 1.98 -8.19
N PRO A 47 1.26 3.15 -8.39
CA PRO A 47 1.06 3.71 -9.72
C PRO A 47 2.40 3.87 -10.43
N THR A 48 2.44 3.49 -11.70
CA THR A 48 3.58 3.79 -12.54
C THR A 48 3.66 5.30 -12.80
N SER A 49 4.85 5.82 -13.15
CA SER A 49 5.02 7.24 -13.53
C SER A 49 4.05 7.68 -14.64
N SER A 50 3.79 6.80 -15.62
CA SER A 50 2.80 7.07 -16.68
C SER A 50 1.38 7.24 -16.10
N GLU A 51 0.96 6.35 -15.21
CA GLU A 51 -0.36 6.42 -14.57
C GLU A 51 -0.49 7.63 -13.65
N GLY A 52 0.57 7.97 -12.91
CA GLY A 52 0.62 9.18 -12.08
C GLY A 52 0.50 10.46 -12.92
N SER A 53 1.21 10.52 -14.06
CA SER A 53 1.18 11.64 -15.01
C SER A 53 -0.22 11.79 -15.62
N ASP A 54 -0.81 10.72 -16.14
CA ASP A 54 -2.14 10.77 -16.76
C ASP A 54 -3.23 11.17 -15.75
N THR A 55 -3.12 10.67 -14.52
CA THR A 55 -4.05 11.00 -13.43
C THR A 55 -3.96 12.47 -13.05
N LEU A 56 -2.75 13.01 -12.89
CA LEU A 56 -2.53 14.43 -12.59
C LEU A 56 -2.95 15.34 -13.75
N ARG A 57 -2.63 14.97 -15.00
CA ARG A 57 -3.09 15.69 -16.20
C ARG A 57 -4.61 15.78 -16.25
N ARG A 58 -5.31 14.68 -16.01
CA ARG A 58 -6.78 14.65 -16.04
C ARG A 58 -7.40 15.52 -14.95
N ALA A 59 -6.81 15.54 -13.75
CA ALA A 59 -7.26 16.40 -12.66
C ALA A 59 -7.08 17.89 -12.99
N LEU A 60 -5.92 18.28 -13.52
CA LEU A 60 -5.62 19.66 -13.93
C LEU A 60 -6.45 20.11 -15.15
N ALA A 61 -6.76 19.20 -16.07
CA ALA A 61 -7.60 19.51 -17.22
C ALA A 61 -9.03 19.87 -16.78
N ARG A 62 -9.56 19.18 -15.76
CA ARG A 62 -10.90 19.49 -15.20
C ARG A 62 -10.98 20.86 -14.56
N THR A 63 -9.88 21.39 -14.03
CA THR A 63 -9.85 22.75 -13.49
C THR A 63 -9.66 23.83 -14.55
N GLY A 64 -9.40 23.45 -15.81
CA GLY A 64 -9.07 24.37 -16.91
C GLY A 64 -7.69 25.02 -16.77
N VAL A 65 -6.83 24.52 -15.86
CA VAL A 65 -5.49 25.09 -15.62
C VAL A 65 -4.56 24.80 -16.80
N LEU A 66 -4.66 23.60 -17.37
CA LEU A 66 -3.84 23.18 -18.52
C LEU A 66 -4.08 24.03 -19.77
N ASP A 67 -5.29 24.56 -19.98
CA ASP A 67 -5.61 25.44 -21.12
C ASP A 67 -4.94 26.83 -21.02
N VAL A 68 -4.50 27.24 -19.83
CA VAL A 68 -3.94 28.59 -19.58
C VAL A 68 -2.41 28.61 -19.75
N PHE A 69 -1.72 27.49 -19.49
CA PHE A 69 -0.26 27.45 -19.41
C PHE A 69 0.41 26.46 -20.39
N GLY A 70 -0.34 25.66 -21.15
CA GLY A 70 0.15 24.92 -22.34
C GLY A 70 1.34 23.99 -22.06
N ASP A 71 2.36 24.01 -22.94
CA ASP A 71 3.51 23.09 -22.94
C ASP A 71 4.36 23.10 -21.65
N GLN A 72 4.36 24.20 -20.89
CA GLN A 72 5.11 24.28 -19.63
C GLN A 72 4.48 23.41 -18.53
N ASP A 73 3.15 23.28 -18.53
CA ASP A 73 2.46 22.42 -17.57
C ASP A 73 2.67 20.94 -17.88
N GLU A 74 2.74 20.56 -19.17
CA GLU A 74 3.03 19.17 -19.54
C GLU A 74 4.42 18.72 -19.06
N THR A 75 5.39 19.63 -19.12
CA THR A 75 6.77 19.38 -18.67
C THR A 75 6.83 19.22 -17.16
N VAL A 76 6.13 20.08 -16.41
CA VAL A 76 6.09 20.01 -14.95
C VAL A 76 5.32 18.78 -14.47
N VAL A 77 4.18 18.45 -15.08
CA VAL A 77 3.40 17.26 -14.72
C VAL A 77 4.17 15.97 -14.99
N GLY A 78 4.86 15.89 -16.13
CA GLY A 78 5.77 14.78 -16.43
C GLY A 78 6.88 14.66 -15.40
N ALA A 79 7.56 15.77 -15.06
CA ALA A 79 8.63 15.77 -14.07
C ALA A 79 8.16 15.39 -12.65
N VAL A 80 6.96 15.82 -12.24
CA VAL A 80 6.39 15.47 -10.93
C VAL A 80 6.03 13.98 -10.87
N ALA A 81 5.40 13.45 -11.91
CA ALA A 81 5.03 12.03 -11.96
C ALA A 81 6.25 11.10 -12.09
N GLU A 82 7.31 11.55 -12.77
CA GLU A 82 8.58 10.82 -12.84
C GLU A 82 9.33 10.84 -11.52
N ALA A 83 9.34 11.98 -10.82
CA ALA A 83 9.97 12.10 -9.51
C ALA A 83 9.21 11.33 -8.41
N SER A 84 7.87 11.32 -8.45
CA SER A 84 7.04 10.58 -7.52
C SER A 84 5.63 10.34 -8.08
N PRO A 85 5.35 9.13 -8.61
CA PRO A 85 4.04 8.76 -9.11
C PRO A 85 2.95 8.82 -8.03
N ASP A 86 3.29 8.40 -6.81
CA ASP A 86 2.40 8.46 -5.64
C ASP A 86 2.00 9.88 -5.29
N ALA A 87 2.96 10.82 -5.27
CA ALA A 87 2.67 12.21 -4.99
C ALA A 87 1.76 12.82 -6.08
N ALA A 88 1.99 12.47 -7.35
CA ALA A 88 1.13 12.90 -8.45
C ALA A 88 -0.31 12.42 -8.26
N ALA A 89 -0.50 11.16 -7.85
CA ALA A 89 -1.83 10.60 -7.57
C ALA A 89 -2.52 11.29 -6.37
N VAL A 90 -1.79 11.57 -5.29
CA VAL A 90 -2.33 12.29 -4.12
C VAL A 90 -2.77 13.71 -4.49
N VAL A 91 -1.92 14.44 -5.22
CA VAL A 91 -2.22 15.80 -5.68
C VAL A 91 -3.43 15.82 -6.59
N ALA A 92 -3.53 14.86 -7.53
CA ALA A 92 -4.69 14.71 -8.39
C ALA A 92 -5.98 14.50 -7.59
N GLY A 93 -5.96 13.65 -6.56
CA GLY A 93 -7.10 13.42 -5.67
C GLY A 93 -7.50 14.68 -4.89
N TRP A 94 -6.54 15.49 -4.44
CA TRP A 94 -6.81 16.77 -3.78
C TRP A 94 -7.45 17.78 -4.74
N ILE A 95 -6.96 17.85 -5.97
CA ILE A 95 -7.53 18.72 -7.01
C ILE A 95 -8.98 18.34 -7.30
N ASP A 96 -9.26 17.05 -7.50
CA ASP A 96 -10.62 16.56 -7.75
C ASP A 96 -11.56 16.87 -6.58
N THR A 97 -11.10 16.64 -5.35
CA THR A 97 -11.89 16.93 -4.14
C THR A 97 -12.18 18.43 -4.00
N ALA A 98 -11.19 19.27 -4.25
CA ALA A 98 -11.34 20.72 -4.20
C ALA A 98 -12.30 21.23 -5.30
N PHE A 99 -12.21 20.68 -6.50
CA PHE A 99 -13.09 21.01 -7.61
C PHE A 99 -14.55 20.63 -7.32
N GLU A 100 -14.81 19.41 -6.85
CA GLU A 100 -16.15 18.97 -6.47
C GLU A 100 -16.72 19.79 -5.30
N ALA A 101 -15.90 20.08 -4.28
CA ALA A 101 -16.31 20.92 -3.16
C ALA A 101 -16.58 22.38 -3.58
N GLY A 102 -15.92 22.87 -4.64
CA GLY A 102 -16.20 24.17 -5.25
C GLY A 102 -17.49 24.17 -6.08
N ARG A 103 -17.74 23.08 -6.83
CA ARG A 103 -18.96 22.89 -7.61
C ARG A 103 -20.20 22.82 -6.72
N ALA A 104 -20.12 22.08 -5.61
CA ALA A 104 -21.21 21.95 -4.63
C ALA A 104 -21.57 23.30 -3.95
N ARG A 105 -20.62 24.25 -3.92
CA ARG A 105 -20.81 25.58 -3.32
C ARG A 105 -21.38 26.64 -4.26
N ARG A 106 -21.54 26.35 -5.56
CA ARG A 106 -22.32 27.22 -6.45
C ARG A 106 -23.80 26.83 -6.33
N PRO A 107 -24.64 27.58 -5.60
CA PRO A 107 -26.08 27.35 -5.69
C PRO A 107 -26.49 27.51 -7.15
N HIS A 108 -27.15 26.49 -7.71
CA HIS A 108 -27.97 26.69 -8.89
C HIS A 108 -28.90 27.86 -8.60
N SER A 109 -28.68 29.00 -9.26
CA SER A 109 -29.67 30.06 -9.30
C SER A 109 -30.81 29.49 -10.16
N PRO A 110 -31.99 29.16 -9.59
CA PRO A 110 -33.12 28.83 -10.43
C PRO A 110 -33.47 30.09 -11.24
N ALA A 111 -33.59 29.90 -12.55
CA ALA A 111 -34.12 30.88 -13.49
C ALA A 111 -35.63 31.06 -13.28
#